data_AF-A0A179EW23-F1
#
_entry.id   AF-A0A179EW23-F1
#
_cell.length_a   1.000
_cell.length_b   1.000
_cell.length_c   1.000
_cell.angle_alpha   90.00
_cell.angle_beta   90.00
_cell.angle_gamma   90.00
#
_symmetry.space_group_name_H-M   'P 1'
#
loop_
_entity.id
_entity.type
_entity.pdbx_description
1 polymer ?
#
loop_
_entity_poly.entity_id
_entity_poly.type
_entity_poly.pdbx_seq_one_letter_code
_entity_poly.pdbx_strand_id
1 'polypeptide(L)'
;MPSSLSSIPDLGLFYIPTTAEVGVAGAGLYNKLVEQAYRSNETHIFDLGRFWSVNAICAEPGAMYHLAVHFLFSCREILEKVAWEDLKDTLAVDAKVYRSPPGDINVAGGEMASMTLLFSSSSPLVGPMTYGEVQRAVEHYLGWCDRAGNADPPWKSAWRITAELVPRSEVKDWLVRRQDALEHCDVRILWRGTDFDCLLPCQLQ
;
A
#
# COMPACT_ATOMS: atom_id res chain seq x y z
N MET A 1 40.36 -13.56 38.94
CA MET A 1 40.07 -12.38 38.10
C MET A 1 39.25 -12.86 36.92
N PRO A 2 37.93 -12.64 36.90
CA PRO A 2 37.07 -13.23 35.88
C PRO A 2 37.05 -12.36 34.62
N SER A 3 37.12 -13.05 33.49
CA SER A 3 37.08 -12.53 32.14
C SER A 3 35.74 -11.88 31.83
N SER A 4 35.76 -10.70 31.23
CA SER A 4 34.57 -10.02 30.72
C SER A 4 34.03 -10.77 29.50
N LEU A 5 32.88 -11.40 29.65
CA LEU A 5 32.05 -11.83 28.52
C LEU A 5 31.32 -10.58 28.02
N SER A 6 31.76 -10.09 26.86
CA SER A 6 31.05 -9.10 26.07
C SER A 6 29.67 -9.65 25.70
N SER A 7 28.64 -9.00 26.21
CA SER A 7 27.26 -9.16 25.78
C SER A 7 27.14 -8.78 24.30
N ILE A 8 26.93 -9.79 23.46
CA ILE A 8 26.45 -9.61 22.10
C ILE A 8 25.03 -9.03 22.25
N PRO A 9 24.70 -7.86 21.68
CA PRO A 9 23.33 -7.41 21.65
C PRO A 9 22.54 -8.42 20.83
N ASP A 10 21.54 -9.00 21.48
CA ASP A 10 20.50 -9.83 20.91
C ASP A 10 19.95 -9.08 19.70
N LEU A 11 20.38 -9.47 18.49
CA LEU A 11 19.82 -9.00 17.24
C LEU A 11 18.41 -9.58 17.22
N GLY A 12 17.48 -8.81 17.79
CA GLY A 12 16.08 -9.15 17.93
C GLY A 12 15.61 -9.78 16.64
N LEU A 13 15.30 -11.08 16.73
CA LEU A 13 14.75 -11.87 15.66
C LEU A 13 13.60 -11.06 15.05
N PHE A 14 13.83 -10.59 13.83
CA PHE A 14 12.83 -9.92 13.02
C PHE A 14 11.69 -10.91 12.83
N TYR A 15 10.60 -10.72 13.57
CA TYR A 15 9.34 -11.34 13.21
C TYR A 15 8.83 -10.59 11.97
N ILE A 16 9.34 -11.00 10.81
CA ILE A 16 8.61 -10.82 9.56
C ILE A 16 7.30 -11.58 9.78
N PRO A 17 6.12 -10.98 9.63
CA PRO A 17 4.86 -11.71 9.67
C PRO A 17 4.96 -12.87 8.68
N THR A 18 5.28 -14.05 9.20
CA THR A 18 5.38 -15.27 8.42
C THR A 18 3.98 -15.56 7.99
N THR A 19 3.73 -15.33 6.69
CA THR A 19 2.42 -15.43 6.07
C THR A 19 1.38 -14.59 6.81
N ALA A 20 1.20 -13.35 6.34
CA ALA A 20 -0.15 -12.81 6.26
C ALA A 20 -1.12 -13.94 5.88
N GLU A 21 -2.36 -13.87 6.32
CA GLU A 21 -3.45 -14.66 5.76
C GLU A 21 -3.56 -14.34 4.25
N VAL A 22 -2.67 -14.90 3.44
CA VAL A 22 -2.58 -14.75 1.99
C VAL A 22 -3.67 -15.68 1.48
N GLY A 23 -4.87 -15.12 1.42
CA GLY A 23 -6.05 -15.86 1.04
C GLY A 23 -7.24 -15.48 1.89
N VAL A 24 -7.77 -14.27 1.67
CA VAL A 24 -9.18 -14.09 1.99
C VAL A 24 -9.98 -14.67 0.84
N ALA A 25 -10.81 -15.68 1.13
CA ALA A 25 -11.78 -16.19 0.16
C ALA A 25 -12.61 -15.02 -0.40
N GLY A 26 -12.68 -14.88 -1.72
CA GLY A 26 -13.37 -13.75 -2.37
C GLY A 26 -12.48 -12.60 -2.83
N ALA A 27 -11.25 -12.45 -2.32
CA ALA A 27 -10.40 -11.28 -2.59
C ALA A 27 -9.52 -11.40 -3.87
N GLY A 28 -10.04 -12.01 -4.95
CA GLY A 28 -9.29 -12.50 -6.13
C GLY A 28 -8.09 -11.64 -6.59
N LEU A 29 -8.33 -10.42 -7.07
CA LEU A 29 -7.28 -9.50 -7.55
C LEU A 29 -6.29 -9.11 -6.43
N TYR A 30 -6.79 -8.77 -5.24
CA TYR A 30 -5.96 -8.40 -4.10
C TYR A 30 -5.02 -9.55 -3.71
N ASN A 31 -5.55 -10.77 -3.52
CA ASN A 31 -4.76 -11.94 -3.17
C ASN A 31 -3.70 -12.23 -4.23
N LYS A 32 -4.05 -12.17 -5.52
CA LYS A 32 -3.09 -12.39 -6.62
C LYS A 32 -1.93 -11.39 -6.57
N LEU A 33 -2.22 -10.10 -6.41
CA LEU A 33 -1.19 -9.05 -6.38
C LEU A 33 -0.29 -9.19 -5.15
N VAL A 34 -0.89 -9.40 -3.97
CA VAL A 34 -0.15 -9.56 -2.72
C VAL A 34 0.65 -10.86 -2.69
N GLU A 35 0.10 -11.97 -3.18
CA GLU A 35 0.80 -13.26 -3.29
C GLU A 35 2.01 -13.17 -4.23
N GLN A 36 1.86 -12.52 -5.39
CA GLN A 36 2.97 -12.28 -6.31
C GLN A 36 4.06 -11.43 -5.65
N ALA A 37 3.66 -10.43 -4.88
CA ALA A 37 4.56 -9.55 -4.15
C ALA A 37 5.37 -10.35 -3.09
N TYR A 38 4.74 -11.24 -2.33
CA TYR A 38 5.45 -12.08 -1.35
C TYR A 38 6.37 -13.14 -2.00
N ARG A 39 6.00 -13.67 -3.17
CA ARG A 39 6.80 -14.69 -3.87
C ARG A 39 8.06 -14.13 -4.52
N SER A 40 8.10 -12.83 -4.85
CA SER A 40 9.24 -12.25 -5.56
C SER A 40 10.51 -12.15 -4.73
N ASN A 41 10.46 -12.30 -3.38
CA ASN A 41 11.58 -12.09 -2.44
C ASN A 41 12.22 -10.68 -2.51
N GLU A 42 11.86 -9.93 -3.54
CA GLU A 42 11.97 -8.50 -3.75
C GLU A 42 10.75 -7.84 -3.13
N THR A 43 10.98 -6.72 -2.45
CA THR A 43 10.04 -5.64 -2.11
C THR A 43 9.50 -5.53 -0.67
N HIS A 44 9.58 -4.28 -0.22
CA HIS A 44 9.04 -3.77 1.02
C HIS A 44 7.51 -3.65 0.88
N ILE A 45 6.83 -4.76 1.15
CA ILE A 45 5.37 -4.86 1.17
C ILE A 45 4.91 -4.89 2.61
N PHE A 46 3.89 -4.11 2.94
CA PHE A 46 3.39 -4.06 4.30
C PHE A 46 1.96 -3.54 4.40
N ASP A 47 1.29 -3.95 5.46
CA ASP A 47 -0.04 -3.49 5.79
C ASP A 47 0.03 -2.15 6.53
N LEU A 48 -0.66 -1.13 6.01
CA LEU A 48 -0.73 0.17 6.69
C LEU A 48 -1.40 0.03 8.06
N GLY A 49 -0.86 0.74 9.06
CA GLY A 49 -1.32 0.68 10.44
C GLY A 49 -1.05 -0.63 11.18
N ARG A 50 -0.41 -1.64 10.53
CA ARG A 50 -0.12 -2.95 11.13
C ARG A 50 1.38 -3.25 11.13
N PHE A 51 2.14 -2.33 11.72
CA PHE A 51 3.59 -2.43 11.85
C PHE A 51 4.01 -2.84 13.25
N TRP A 52 5.08 -3.65 13.33
CA TRP A 52 5.76 -3.89 14.60
C TRP A 52 6.47 -2.63 15.12
N SER A 53 7.06 -1.85 14.21
CA SER A 53 7.76 -0.61 14.53
C SER A 53 7.59 0.41 13.42
N VAL A 54 6.97 1.54 13.76
CA VAL A 54 6.83 2.69 12.85
C VAL A 54 8.18 3.33 12.51
N ASN A 55 9.20 3.14 13.35
CA ASN A 55 10.52 3.75 13.21
C ASN A 55 11.54 2.83 12.52
N ALA A 56 11.17 1.60 12.16
CA ALA A 56 12.06 0.71 11.42
C ALA A 56 12.21 1.20 9.97
N ILE A 57 13.45 1.25 9.48
CA ILE A 57 13.79 1.67 8.12
C ILE A 57 13.33 0.58 7.14
N CYS A 58 12.61 1.00 6.10
CA CYS A 58 12.08 0.14 5.04
C CYS A 58 12.37 0.68 3.63
N ALA A 59 13.13 1.76 3.51
CA ALA A 59 13.65 2.24 2.24
C ALA A 59 15.10 2.68 2.44
N GLU A 60 15.99 2.29 1.52
CA GLU A 60 17.41 2.57 1.63
C GLU A 60 17.76 4.01 1.23
N PRO A 61 18.81 4.61 1.83
CA PRO A 61 19.27 5.95 1.45
C PRO A 61 19.50 6.12 -0.05
N GLY A 62 18.91 7.17 -0.64
CA GLY A 62 19.10 7.53 -2.05
C GLY A 62 18.39 6.63 -3.07
N ALA A 63 17.74 5.55 -2.63
CA ALA A 63 16.92 4.72 -3.49
C ALA A 63 15.57 5.41 -3.78
N MET A 64 15.13 5.34 -5.03
CA MET A 64 13.85 5.90 -5.49
C MET A 64 12.83 4.78 -5.67
N TYR A 65 11.65 4.95 -5.08
CA TYR A 65 10.57 3.96 -5.14
C TYR A 65 9.31 4.56 -5.76
N HIS A 66 8.65 3.76 -6.57
CA HIS A 66 7.25 3.91 -6.87
C HIS A 66 6.41 3.31 -5.75
N LEU A 67 5.22 3.87 -5.57
CA LEU A 67 4.27 3.40 -4.60
C LEU A 67 3.09 2.73 -5.32
N ALA A 68 2.83 1.47 -4.97
CA ALA A 68 1.57 0.81 -5.26
C ALA A 68 0.79 0.63 -3.95
N VAL A 69 -0.52 0.89 -3.97
CA VAL A 69 -1.40 0.72 -2.82
C VAL A 69 -2.57 -0.18 -3.21
N HIS A 70 -2.74 -1.26 -2.47
CA HIS A 70 -3.78 -2.26 -2.67
C HIS A 70 -4.81 -2.15 -1.56
N PHE A 71 -6.06 -1.96 -1.94
CA PHE A 71 -7.21 -1.92 -1.04
C PHE A 71 -8.04 -3.19 -1.21
N LEU A 72 -8.48 -3.73 -0.07
CA LEU A 72 -9.49 -4.78 0.01
C LEU A 72 -10.69 -4.27 0.80
N PHE A 73 -11.85 -4.28 0.18
CA PHE A 73 -13.13 -3.90 0.76
C PHE A 73 -14.02 -5.12 0.95
N SER A 74 -14.86 -5.06 1.98
CA SER A 74 -15.82 -6.12 2.30
C SER A 74 -16.91 -6.26 1.24
N CYS A 75 -17.24 -5.18 0.52
CA CYS A 75 -18.12 -5.25 -0.64
C CYS A 75 -17.85 -4.17 -1.68
N ARG A 76 -18.40 -4.38 -2.89
CA ARG A 76 -18.30 -3.41 -3.99
C ARG A 76 -18.98 -2.08 -3.71
N GLU A 77 -20.09 -2.08 -2.99
CA GLU A 77 -20.79 -0.82 -2.69
C GLU A 77 -19.92 0.13 -1.86
N ILE A 78 -19.17 -0.39 -0.90
CA ILE A 78 -18.18 0.39 -0.13
C ILE A 78 -17.07 0.89 -1.05
N LEU A 79 -16.53 0.03 -1.92
CA LEU A 79 -15.50 0.47 -2.87
C LEU A 79 -16.02 1.61 -3.74
N GLU A 80 -17.14 1.42 -4.43
CA GLU A 80 -17.61 2.36 -5.45
C GLU A 80 -18.18 3.63 -4.83
N LYS A 81 -19.15 3.52 -3.91
CA LYS A 81 -19.93 4.69 -3.45
C LYS A 81 -19.30 5.43 -2.28
N VAL A 82 -18.43 4.77 -1.52
CA VAL A 82 -17.87 5.33 -0.29
C VAL A 82 -16.41 5.71 -0.51
N ALA A 83 -15.57 4.76 -0.92
CA ALA A 83 -14.14 5.00 -1.04
C ALA A 83 -13.74 5.68 -2.36
N TRP A 84 -14.17 5.16 -3.51
CA TRP A 84 -13.71 5.63 -4.81
C TRP A 84 -14.25 7.02 -5.18
N GLU A 85 -15.54 7.27 -4.93
CA GLU A 85 -16.14 8.58 -5.18
C GLU A 85 -15.46 9.71 -4.40
N ASP A 86 -14.91 9.44 -3.21
CA ASP A 86 -14.12 10.39 -2.43
C ASP A 86 -12.66 10.48 -2.92
N LEU A 87 -12.02 9.31 -3.09
CA LEU A 87 -10.62 9.25 -3.51
C LEU A 87 -10.36 9.95 -4.84
N LYS A 88 -11.25 9.76 -5.82
CA LYS A 88 -11.08 10.33 -7.15
C LYS A 88 -10.93 11.87 -7.10
N ASP A 89 -11.60 12.54 -6.18
CA ASP A 89 -11.52 14.01 -6.11
C ASP A 89 -10.40 14.50 -5.18
N THR A 90 -9.78 13.60 -4.41
CA THR A 90 -8.81 13.93 -3.36
C THR A 90 -7.38 13.46 -3.65
N LEU A 91 -7.15 12.54 -4.61
CA LEU A 91 -5.79 12.07 -4.93
C LEU A 91 -4.82 13.24 -5.16
N ALA A 92 -3.73 13.29 -4.38
CA ALA A 92 -2.71 14.31 -4.49
C ALA A 92 -1.74 14.06 -5.66
N VAL A 93 -1.59 12.80 -6.04
CA VAL A 93 -0.60 12.36 -7.03
C VAL A 93 -1.31 11.53 -8.10
N ASP A 94 -0.91 11.74 -9.35
CA ASP A 94 -1.34 10.94 -10.49
C ASP A 94 -1.19 9.44 -10.22
N ALA A 95 -2.23 8.67 -10.52
CA ALA A 95 -2.24 7.22 -10.32
C ALA A 95 -2.92 6.49 -11.46
N LYS A 96 -2.40 5.31 -11.81
CA LYS A 96 -3.15 4.31 -12.56
C LYS A 96 -4.03 3.53 -11.60
N VAL A 97 -5.32 3.49 -11.90
CA VAL A 97 -6.32 2.85 -11.06
C VAL A 97 -6.78 1.55 -11.71
N TYR A 98 -6.73 0.46 -10.93
CA TYR A 98 -7.18 -0.87 -11.29
C TYR A 98 -8.22 -1.33 -10.30
N ARG A 99 -9.37 -1.82 -10.77
CA ARG A 99 -10.49 -2.25 -9.91
C ARG A 99 -10.96 -3.65 -10.31
N SER A 100 -11.34 -4.45 -9.32
CA SER A 100 -11.92 -5.77 -9.56
C SER A 100 -13.23 -5.67 -10.35
N PRO A 101 -13.49 -6.62 -11.27
CA PRO A 101 -14.71 -6.64 -12.05
C PRO A 101 -15.98 -6.93 -11.20
N PRO A 102 -17.18 -6.52 -11.67
CA PRO A 102 -18.46 -7.02 -11.19
C PRO A 102 -18.48 -8.54 -11.16
N GLY A 103 -18.96 -9.11 -10.05
CA GLY A 103 -19.29 -10.53 -10.02
C GLY A 103 -18.09 -11.47 -9.86
N ASP A 104 -16.97 -11.02 -9.31
CA ASP A 104 -15.92 -11.91 -8.75
C ASP A 104 -16.45 -12.59 -7.46
N ILE A 105 -17.56 -13.31 -7.62
CA ILE A 105 -18.24 -14.09 -6.58
C ILE A 105 -17.45 -15.39 -6.46
N ASN A 106 -16.42 -15.42 -5.63
CA ASN A 106 -15.84 -16.72 -5.28
C ASN A 106 -16.73 -17.44 -4.26
N VAL A 107 -16.84 -18.74 -4.51
CA VAL A 107 -17.73 -19.73 -3.91
C VAL A 107 -17.45 -19.89 -2.41
N ALA A 108 -17.96 -19.01 -1.55
CA ALA A 108 -18.23 -19.29 -0.12
C ALA A 108 -18.75 -18.10 0.72
N GLY A 109 -18.75 -16.86 0.26
CA GLY A 109 -19.32 -15.76 1.07
C GLY A 109 -18.87 -14.37 0.65
N GLY A 110 -19.83 -13.54 0.25
CA GLY A 110 -19.65 -12.10 -0.01
C GLY A 110 -18.84 -11.76 -1.27
N GLU A 111 -19.32 -10.77 -2.03
CA GLU A 111 -18.53 -10.16 -3.12
C GLU A 111 -17.52 -9.18 -2.53
N MET A 112 -16.31 -9.65 -2.19
CA MET A 112 -15.23 -8.71 -1.86
C MET A 112 -14.84 -7.89 -3.08
N ALA A 113 -14.43 -6.65 -2.84
CA ALA A 113 -14.00 -5.76 -3.91
C ALA A 113 -12.61 -5.23 -3.63
N SER A 114 -11.82 -5.04 -4.68
CA SER A 114 -10.45 -4.55 -4.52
C SER A 114 -10.12 -3.48 -5.53
N MET A 115 -9.22 -2.60 -5.10
CA MET A 115 -8.69 -1.51 -5.91
C MET A 115 -7.18 -1.46 -5.73
N THR A 116 -6.46 -1.20 -6.80
CA THR A 116 -5.02 -0.94 -6.77
C THR A 116 -4.75 0.41 -7.40
N LEU A 117 -4.00 1.25 -6.69
CA LEU A 117 -3.47 2.51 -7.19
C LEU A 117 -1.97 2.36 -7.40
N LEU A 118 -1.50 2.59 -8.63
CA LEU A 118 -0.09 2.68 -8.94
C LEU A 118 0.27 4.14 -9.23
N PHE A 119 0.96 4.78 -8.31
CA PHE A 119 1.31 6.20 -8.40
C PHE A 119 2.44 6.47 -9.41
N SER A 120 2.40 7.67 -9.99
CA SER A 120 3.32 8.12 -11.04
C SER A 120 4.78 8.21 -10.58
N SER A 121 5.72 7.95 -11.50
CA SER A 121 7.18 8.19 -11.30
C SER A 121 7.54 9.65 -11.06
N SER A 122 6.64 10.59 -11.39
CA SER A 122 6.91 12.03 -11.20
C SER A 122 7.03 12.41 -9.73
N SER A 123 6.48 11.59 -8.83
CA SER A 123 6.55 11.78 -7.38
C SER A 123 7.09 10.50 -6.74
N PRO A 124 8.39 10.19 -6.87
CA PRO A 124 8.98 9.02 -6.24
C PRO A 124 9.18 9.27 -4.75
N LEU A 125 9.05 8.22 -3.95
CA LEU A 125 9.55 8.23 -2.57
C LEU A 125 11.07 8.05 -2.60
N VAL A 126 11.81 8.84 -1.82
CA VAL A 126 13.27 8.82 -1.79
C VAL A 126 13.74 8.51 -0.37
N GLY A 127 14.52 7.44 -0.21
CA GLY A 127 15.00 6.99 1.08
C GLY A 127 16.17 7.81 1.66
N PRO A 128 16.54 7.60 2.93
CA PRO A 128 16.00 6.55 3.79
C PRO A 128 14.61 6.92 4.32
N MET A 129 13.73 5.92 4.45
CA MET A 129 12.41 6.12 5.06
C MET A 129 12.09 4.97 6.01
N THR A 130 11.37 5.31 7.07
CA THR A 130 10.75 4.40 8.03
C THR A 130 9.34 4.02 7.58
N TYR A 131 8.78 2.94 8.14
CA TYR A 131 7.39 2.54 7.85
C TYR A 131 6.38 3.66 8.13
N GLY A 132 6.59 4.43 9.21
CA GLY A 132 5.74 5.57 9.55
C GLY A 132 5.85 6.72 8.54
N GLU A 133 7.04 6.98 8.00
CA GLU A 133 7.22 7.97 6.94
C GLU A 133 6.55 7.53 5.63
N VAL A 134 6.65 6.25 5.28
CA VAL A 134 5.95 5.73 4.09
C VAL A 134 4.44 5.75 4.29
N GLN A 135 3.91 5.37 5.46
CA GLN A 135 2.48 5.48 5.73
C GLN A 135 1.99 6.92 5.57
N ARG A 136 2.69 7.90 6.15
CA ARG A 136 2.34 9.33 5.98
C ARG A 136 2.41 9.78 4.52
N ALA A 137 3.38 9.28 3.76
CA ALA A 137 3.47 9.57 2.33
C ALA A 137 2.29 8.96 1.55
N VAL A 138 1.89 7.72 1.87
CA VAL A 138 0.72 7.07 1.28
C VAL A 138 -0.55 7.88 1.59
N GLU A 139 -0.76 8.24 2.86
CA GLU A 139 -1.86 9.10 3.30
C GLU A 139 -1.91 10.39 2.48
N HIS A 140 -0.75 11.06 2.34
CA HIS A 140 -0.64 12.29 1.57
C HIS A 140 -0.96 12.08 0.09
N TYR A 141 -0.48 10.99 -0.53
CA TYR A 141 -0.77 10.65 -1.93
C TYR A 141 -2.26 10.40 -2.15
N LEU A 142 -2.96 9.90 -1.12
CA LEU A 142 -4.40 9.71 -1.08
C LEU A 142 -5.18 10.98 -0.70
N GLY A 143 -4.53 12.14 -0.62
CA GLY A 143 -5.20 13.41 -0.32
C GLY A 143 -5.55 13.63 1.15
N TRP A 144 -4.92 12.89 2.06
CA TRP A 144 -5.22 12.96 3.48
C TRP A 144 -3.97 13.22 4.31
N CYS A 145 -4.13 13.93 5.42
CA CYS A 145 -3.09 14.07 6.43
C CYS A 145 -3.75 14.03 7.80
N ASP A 146 -3.14 13.26 8.71
CA ASP A 146 -3.57 13.18 10.09
C ASP A 146 -3.38 14.55 10.77
N ARG A 147 -4.49 15.22 11.06
CA ARG A 147 -4.53 16.48 11.80
C ARG A 147 -5.64 16.37 12.84
N ALA A 148 -5.40 16.93 14.03
CA ALA A 148 -6.38 16.94 15.10
C ALA A 148 -7.73 17.50 14.59
N GLY A 149 -8.79 16.70 14.70
CA GLY A 149 -10.15 17.07 14.30
C GLY A 149 -10.54 16.69 12.86
N ASN A 150 -9.63 16.15 12.05
CA ASN A 150 -10.02 15.53 10.78
C ASN A 150 -10.73 14.20 11.03
N ALA A 151 -11.86 13.99 10.36
CA ALA A 151 -12.47 12.67 10.30
C ALA A 151 -11.58 11.71 9.49
N ASP A 152 -11.66 10.42 9.81
CA ASP A 152 -11.03 9.39 8.99
C ASP A 152 -11.63 9.42 7.58
N PRO A 153 -10.80 9.35 6.53
CA PRO A 153 -11.27 9.40 5.17
C PRO A 153 -11.97 8.08 4.81
N PRO A 154 -12.99 8.12 3.93
CA PRO A 154 -13.77 6.95 3.55
C PRO A 154 -12.95 5.71 3.15
N TRP A 155 -11.81 5.90 2.48
CA TRP A 155 -10.95 4.78 2.07
C TRP A 155 -10.35 3.97 3.23
N LYS A 156 -10.28 4.51 4.45
CA LYS A 156 -9.90 3.75 5.65
C LYS A 156 -10.94 2.72 6.07
N SER A 157 -12.15 2.74 5.50
CA SER A 157 -13.13 1.65 5.65
C SER A 157 -12.72 0.38 4.91
N ALA A 158 -11.63 0.41 4.13
CA ALA A 158 -11.03 -0.79 3.59
C ALA A 158 -10.69 -1.75 4.72
N TRP A 159 -11.06 -3.01 4.54
CA TRP A 159 -10.75 -4.05 5.52
C TRP A 159 -9.25 -4.33 5.59
N ARG A 160 -8.54 -4.12 4.47
CA ARG A 160 -7.09 -4.17 4.42
C ARG A 160 -6.53 -3.18 3.40
N ILE A 161 -5.40 -2.56 3.76
CA ILE A 161 -4.64 -1.65 2.90
C ILE A 161 -3.18 -2.10 2.96
N THR A 162 -2.63 -2.48 1.81
CA THR A 162 -1.24 -2.88 1.67
C THR A 162 -0.51 -1.90 0.77
N ALA A 163 0.63 -1.41 1.22
CA ALA A 163 1.55 -0.62 0.43
C ALA A 163 2.70 -1.51 -0.07
N GLU A 164 3.09 -1.31 -1.32
CA GLU A 164 4.24 -1.95 -1.94
C GLU A 164 5.17 -0.86 -2.49
N LEU A 165 6.42 -0.88 -2.02
CA LEU A 165 7.49 -0.05 -2.58
C LEU A 165 8.19 -0.79 -3.72
N VAL A 166 8.10 -0.22 -4.92
CA VAL A 166 8.67 -0.78 -6.13
C VAL A 166 9.90 0.05 -6.52
N PRO A 167 11.12 -0.49 -6.47
CA PRO A 167 12.31 0.23 -6.92
C PRO A 167 12.10 0.76 -8.34
N ARG A 168 12.48 2.03 -8.58
CA ARG A 168 12.25 2.69 -9.87
C ARG A 168 12.88 1.93 -11.05
N SER A 169 14.00 1.25 -10.82
CA SER A 169 14.68 0.40 -11.79
C SER A 169 13.85 -0.83 -12.21
N GLU A 170 12.94 -1.29 -11.36
CA GLU A 170 12.23 -2.57 -11.50
C GLU A 170 10.76 -2.41 -11.93
N VAL A 171 10.26 -1.18 -12.06
CA VAL A 171 8.83 -0.92 -12.35
C VAL A 171 8.33 -1.61 -13.61
N LYS A 172 9.17 -1.70 -14.65
CA LYS A 172 8.81 -2.38 -15.89
C LYS A 172 8.59 -3.88 -15.65
N ASP A 173 9.52 -4.52 -14.96
CA ASP A 173 9.46 -5.95 -14.65
C ASP A 173 8.34 -6.24 -13.65
N TRP A 174 8.12 -5.34 -12.70
CA TRP A 174 6.99 -5.34 -11.80
C TRP A 174 5.65 -5.36 -12.54
N LEU A 175 5.48 -4.47 -13.52
CA LEU A 175 4.27 -4.40 -14.35
C LEU A 175 4.08 -5.69 -15.16
N VAL A 176 5.14 -6.21 -15.78
CA VAL A 176 5.08 -7.45 -16.56
C VAL A 176 4.63 -8.63 -15.69
N ARG A 177 5.19 -8.79 -14.48
CA ARG A 177 4.82 -9.88 -13.57
C ARG A 177 3.36 -9.83 -13.10
N ARG A 178 2.77 -8.63 -13.05
CA ARG A 178 1.40 -8.40 -12.59
C ARG A 178 0.39 -8.23 -13.73
N GLN A 179 0.86 -8.21 -14.96
CA GLN A 179 0.04 -7.89 -16.13
C GLN A 179 -1.20 -8.80 -16.20
N ASP A 180 -1.06 -10.11 -16.02
CA ASP A 180 -2.16 -11.07 -16.03
C ASP A 180 -3.24 -10.74 -15.00
N ALA A 181 -2.86 -10.33 -13.79
CA ALA A 181 -3.82 -9.94 -12.76
C ALA A 181 -4.50 -8.61 -13.11
N LEU A 182 -3.75 -7.67 -13.68
CA LEU A 182 -4.23 -6.35 -14.06
C LEU A 182 -5.07 -6.36 -15.36
N GLU A 183 -4.94 -7.38 -16.20
CA GLU A 183 -5.70 -7.55 -17.46
C GLU A 183 -7.16 -7.90 -17.25
N HIS A 184 -7.47 -8.53 -16.13
CA HIS A 184 -8.83 -8.88 -15.75
C HIS A 184 -9.54 -7.74 -14.97
N CYS A 185 -8.93 -6.55 -14.90
CA CYS A 185 -9.53 -5.39 -14.25
C CYS A 185 -10.47 -4.66 -15.21
N ASP A 186 -11.65 -4.34 -14.71
CA ASP A 186 -12.72 -3.69 -15.47
C ASP A 186 -12.40 -2.25 -15.88
N VAL A 187 -11.58 -1.59 -15.06
CA VAL A 187 -11.25 -0.18 -15.23
C VAL A 187 -9.75 0.00 -15.13
N ARG A 188 -9.20 0.60 -16.19
CA ARG A 188 -7.81 1.03 -16.31
C ARG A 188 -7.82 2.51 -16.66
N ILE A 189 -7.91 3.36 -15.64
CA ILE A 189 -7.95 4.80 -15.83
C ILE A 189 -6.64 5.39 -15.30
N LEU A 190 -6.03 6.25 -16.10
CA LEU A 190 -5.06 7.21 -15.56
C LEU A 190 -5.86 8.31 -14.89
N TRP A 191 -5.78 8.35 -13.56
CA TRP A 191 -6.34 9.42 -12.78
C TRP A 191 -5.29 10.49 -12.53
N ARG A 192 -5.66 11.76 -12.72
CA ARG A 192 -4.77 12.89 -12.48
C ARG A 192 -4.98 13.39 -11.05
N GLY A 193 -3.89 13.60 -10.32
CA GLY A 193 -3.94 14.22 -9.02
C GLY A 193 -4.45 15.65 -9.11
N THR A 194 -5.10 16.12 -8.05
CA THR A 194 -5.69 17.47 -7.98
C THR A 194 -4.76 18.50 -7.31
N ASP A 195 -3.48 18.18 -7.15
CA ASP A 195 -2.48 18.95 -6.39
C ASP A 195 -3.03 19.27 -4.98
N PHE A 196 -2.88 18.31 -4.06
CA PHE A 196 -3.34 18.47 -2.68
C PHE A 196 -2.41 19.40 -1.90
N ASP A 197 -2.93 20.57 -1.49
CA ASP A 197 -2.23 21.52 -0.64
C ASP A 197 -2.14 21.01 0.82
N CYS A 198 -1.21 20.10 1.07
CA CYS A 198 -0.75 19.84 2.42
C CYS A 198 0.47 20.69 2.73
N LEU A 199 0.37 21.53 3.76
CA LEU A 199 1.53 22.13 4.40
C LEU A 199 2.37 21.00 5.02
N LEU A 200 3.37 20.52 4.28
CA LEU A 200 4.38 19.61 4.78
C LEU A 200 5.48 20.40 5.53
N PRO A 201 6.08 19.82 6.58
CA PRO A 201 5.75 18.51 7.13
C PRO A 201 4.38 18.56 7.81
N CYS A 202 3.60 17.46 7.72
CA CYS A 202 2.56 17.17 8.71
C CYS A 202 3.30 17.02 10.06
N GLN A 203 3.69 18.14 10.66
CA GLN A 203 4.39 18.15 11.93
C GLN A 203 3.39 17.66 12.95
N LEU A 204 3.74 16.54 13.61
CA LEU A 204 3.18 16.16 14.89
C LEU A 204 3.30 17.40 15.79
N GLN A 205 2.19 18.12 16.00
CA GLN A 205 2.08 19.01 17.15
C GLN A 205 1.75 18.15 18.37
#